data_AF-A0A2N5EDT5-F1
#
_entry.id   AF-A0A2N5EDT5-F1
#
_cell.length_a   1.000
_cell.length_b   1.000
_cell.length_c   1.000
_cell.angle_alpha   90.00
_cell.angle_beta   90.00
_cell.angle_gamma   90.00
#
_symmetry.space_group_name_H-M   'P 1'
#
loop_
_entity.id
_entity.type
_entity.pdbx_description
1 polymer ?
#
loop_
_entity_poly.entity_id
_entity_poly.type
_entity_poly.pdbx_seq_one_letter_code
_entity_poly.pdbx_strand_id
1 'polypeptide(L)' 'MKVKTLRMPEWLEKVMEDLAQKGDRSFSKEAVRAMREYAERQGMKCPE' A
#
# COMPACT_ATOMS: atom_id res chain seq x y z
N MET A 1 -12.25 7.29 6.42
CA MET A 1 -11.87 6.32 5.37
C MET A 1 -12.71 5.06 5.50
N LYS A 2 -13.07 4.38 4.40
CA LYS A 2 -13.70 3.04 4.46
C LYS A 2 -12.62 1.99 4.66
N VAL A 3 -12.83 1.06 5.59
CA VAL A 3 -11.92 -0.08 5.81
C VAL A 3 -12.25 -1.17 4.79
N LYS A 4 -11.22 -1.70 4.14
CA LYS A 4 -11.31 -2.84 3.22
C LYS A 4 -10.34 -3.91 3.71
N THR A 5 -10.81 -5.15 3.77
CA THR A 5 -9.98 -6.31 4.14
C THR A 5 -9.48 -6.98 2.86
N LEU A 6 -8.17 -7.20 2.78
CA LEU A 6 -7.52 -7.90 1.68
C LEU A 6 -6.89 -9.19 2.24
N ARG A 7 -7.11 -10.32 1.58
CA ARG A 7 -6.35 -11.54 1.87
C ARG A 7 -5.04 -11.48 1.09
N MET A 8 -3.92 -11.65 1.77
CA MET A 8 -2.60 -11.66 1.15
C MET A 8 -1.87 -12.95 1.50
N PRO A 9 -0.99 -13.44 0.61
CA PRO A 9 -0.05 -14.48 0.99
C PRO A 9 0.98 -13.93 1.97
N GLU A 10 1.43 -14.78 2.91
CA GLU A 10 2.31 -14.39 4.01
C GLU A 10 3.62 -13.73 3.54
N TRP A 11 4.18 -14.19 2.42
CA TRP A 11 5.41 -13.60 1.88
C TRP A 11 5.23 -12.13 1.47
N LEU A 12 4.04 -11.77 0.96
CA LEU A 12 3.76 -10.41 0.51
C LEU A 12 3.53 -9.48 1.72
N GLU A 13 2.89 -10.01 2.76
CA GLU A 13 2.70 -9.28 4.02
C GLU A 13 4.04 -8.88 4.62
N LYS A 14 4.98 -9.83 4.76
CA LYS A 14 6.33 -9.56 5.28
C LYS A 14 7.09 -8.53 4.45
N VAL A 15 7.05 -8.64 3.12
CA VAL A 15 7.72 -7.66 2.23
C VAL A 15 7.15 -6.26 2.42
N MET A 16 5.82 -6.14 2.54
CA MET A 16 5.15 -4.85 2.75
C MET A 16 5.43 -4.27 4.13
N GLU A 17 5.53 -5.09 5.18
CA GLU A 17 5.94 -4.66 6.52
C GLU A 17 7.38 -4.13 6.54
N ASP A 18 8.31 -4.84 5.89
CA ASP A 18 9.71 -4.39 5.78
C ASP A 18 9.82 -3.04 5.05
N LEU A 19 9.07 -2.87 3.96
CA LEU A 19 9.02 -1.61 3.22
C LEU A 19 8.44 -0.47 4.07
N ALA A 20 7.39 -0.76 4.84
CA ALA A 20 6.77 0.21 5.73
C ALA A 20 7.73 0.65 6.83
N GLN A 21 8.46 -0.28 7.46
CA GLN A 21 9.47 0.02 8.47
C GLN A 21 10.61 0.86 7.91
N LYS A 22 11.16 0.50 6.73
CA LYS A 22 12.23 1.28 6.06
C LYS A 22 11.80 2.70 5.72
N GLY A 23 10.50 2.90 5.47
CA GLY A 23 9.92 4.21 5.16
C GLY A 23 9.46 5.01 6.37
N ASP A 24 9.62 4.50 7.61
CA ASP A 24 9.03 5.07 8.84
C ASP A 24 7.52 5.30 8.74
N ARG A 25 6.79 4.29 8.25
CA ARG A 25 5.34 4.33 8.00
C ARG A 25 4.63 3.12 8.57
N SER A 26 3.32 3.25 8.76
CA SER A 26 2.47 2.09 9.01
C SER A 26 2.24 1.28 7.73
N PHE A 27 2.02 -0.02 7.90
CA PHE A 27 1.66 -0.94 6.82
C PHE A 27 0.52 -0.39 5.94
N SER A 28 -0.55 0.11 6.56
CA SER A 28 -1.70 0.66 5.84
C SER A 28 -1.34 1.87 4.99
N LYS A 29 -0.46 2.76 5.46
CA LYS A 29 0.01 3.91 4.66
C LYS A 29 0.84 3.44 3.47
N GLU A 30 1.70 2.45 3.69
CA GLU A 30 2.54 1.90 2.63
C GLU A 30 1.71 1.17 1.56
N ALA A 31 0.71 0.39 1.98
CA ALA A 31 -0.24 -0.26 1.07
C ALA A 31 -1.03 0.76 0.23
N VAL A 32 -1.55 1.83 0.86
CA VAL A 32 -2.27 2.88 0.13
C VAL A 32 -1.34 3.63 -0.83
N ARG A 33 -0.09 3.91 -0.44
CA ARG A 33 0.93 4.50 -1.33
C ARG A 33 1.17 3.63 -2.56
N ALA A 34 1.43 2.35 -2.35
CA ALA A 34 1.69 1.41 -3.45
C ALA A 34 0.48 1.31 -4.41
N MET A 35 -0.74 1.27 -3.86
CA MET A 35 -1.98 1.28 -4.67
C MET A 35 -2.14 2.58 -5.46
N ARG A 36 -1.82 3.74 -4.85
CA ARG A 36 -1.86 5.04 -5.51
C ARG A 36 -0.86 5.12 -6.67
N GLU A 37 0.39 4.75 -6.42
CA GLU A 37 1.43 4.73 -7.46
C GLU A 37 1.07 3.82 -8.62
N TYR A 38 0.49 2.64 -8.32
CA TYR A 38 -0.02 1.76 -9.36
C TYR A 38 -1.13 2.43 -10.19
N ALA A 39 -2.11 3.06 -9.55
CA ALA A 39 -3.20 3.76 -10.24
C ALA A 39 -2.70 4.93 -11.10
N GLU A 40 -1.74 5.72 -10.59
CA GLU A 40 -1.12 6.82 -11.33
C GLU A 40 -0.35 6.31 -12.57
N ARG A 41 0.36 5.19 -12.47
CA ARG A 41 1.00 4.54 -13.64
C ARG A 41 0.01 4.06 -14.70
N GLN A 42 -1.25 3.80 -14.32
CA GLN A 42 -2.33 3.49 -15.26
C GLN A 42 -3.06 4.73 -15.78
N GLY A 43 -2.56 5.94 -15.48
CA GLY A 43 -3.14 7.21 -15.94
C GLY A 43 -4.31 7.72 -15.11
N MET A 44 -4.59 7.12 -13.95
CA MET A 44 -5.64 7.62 -13.05
C MET A 44 -5.12 8.76 -12.18
N LYS A 45 -5.84 9.88 -12.15
CA LYS A 45 -5.55 10.98 -11.22
C LYS A 45 -6.12 10.66 -9.85
N CYS A 46 -5.24 10.44 -8.87
CA CYS A 46 -5.64 10.22 -7.48
C CYS A 46 -5.75 11.58 -6.76
N PRO A 47 -6.94 11.98 -6.26
CA PRO A 47 -7.07 13.16 -5.40
C PRO A 47 -6.38 12.93 -4.04
N GLU A 48 -6.09 14.02 -3.33
CA GLU A 48 -5.49 14.00 -1.98
C GLU A 48 -6.37 13.32 -0.92
#